data_AF-A0A8B2ZHV2-F1
#
_entry.id   AF-A0A8B2ZHV2-F1
#
_cell.length_a   1.000
_cell.length_b   1.000
_cell.length_c   1.000
_cell.angle_alpha   90.00
_cell.angle_beta   90.00
_cell.angle_gamma   90.00
#
_symmetry.space_group_name_H-M   'P 1'
#
loop_
_entity.id
_entity.type
_entity.pdbx_description
1 polymer ?
#
loop_
_entity_poly.entity_id
_entity_poly.type
_entity_poly.pdbx_seq_one_letter_code
_entity_poly.pdbx_strand_id
1 'polypeptide(L)' 'MADERFTTDRDVLIAHTKKILHSNVKVPYIAEQIDMNIKQLYSYRNGHKDIEKAQIGTLLKFEKLYQKIKHQL' A
#
# COMPACT_ATOMS: atom_id res chain seq x y z
N MET A 1 -23.03 -6.27 -7.99
CA MET A 1 -21.90 -6.61 -7.10
C MET A 1 -20.83 -5.57 -7.33
N ALA A 2 -20.29 -4.97 -6.27
CA ALA A 2 -19.46 -3.77 -6.37
C ALA A 2 -18.20 -4.06 -7.21
N ASP A 3 -18.12 -3.41 -8.35
CA ASP A 3 -17.00 -3.42 -9.28
C ASP A 3 -15.84 -2.68 -8.58
N GLU A 4 -15.02 -3.40 -7.80
CA GLU A 4 -13.74 -2.87 -7.29
C GLU A 4 -12.82 -2.63 -8.49
N ARG A 5 -13.01 -1.49 -9.16
CA ARG A 5 -12.15 -1.03 -10.26
C ARG A 5 -10.80 -0.63 -9.70
N PHE A 6 -9.94 -1.63 -9.52
CA PHE A 6 -8.53 -1.40 -9.30
C PHE A 6 -7.95 -0.76 -10.56
N THR A 7 -7.45 0.46 -10.44
CA THR A 7 -6.62 1.04 -11.50
C THR A 7 -5.35 0.21 -11.65
N THR A 8 -4.98 -0.14 -12.87
CA THR A 8 -3.72 -0.81 -13.18
C THR A 8 -2.61 0.17 -13.53
N ASP A 9 -2.89 1.47 -13.51
CA ASP A 9 -1.91 2.52 -13.70
C ASP A 9 -0.90 2.50 -12.55
N ARG A 10 0.35 2.18 -12.89
CA ARG A 10 1.44 2.02 -11.92
C ARG A 10 1.66 3.30 -11.10
N ASP A 11 1.55 4.46 -11.72
CA ASP A 11 1.80 5.74 -11.03
C ASP A 11 0.71 6.02 -10.00
N VAL A 12 -0.54 5.67 -10.32
CA VAL A 12 -1.65 5.77 -9.37
C VAL A 12 -1.47 4.79 -8.22
N LEU A 13 -1.08 3.55 -8.50
CA LEU A 13 -0.81 2.55 -7.45
C LEU A 13 0.33 2.97 -6.51
N ILE A 14 1.40 3.54 -7.07
CA ILE A 14 2.51 4.10 -6.30
C ILE A 14 2.00 5.27 -5.43
N ALA A 15 1.20 6.18 -5.99
CA ALA A 15 0.66 7.31 -5.25
C ALA A 15 -0.22 6.86 -4.08
N HIS A 16 -1.11 5.89 -4.29
CA HIS A 16 -1.94 5.32 -3.22
C HIS A 16 -1.11 4.60 -2.16
N THR A 17 -0.08 3.86 -2.58
CA THR A 17 0.84 3.22 -1.64
C THR A 17 1.57 4.25 -0.78
N LYS A 18 2.07 5.34 -1.38
CA LYS A 18 2.72 6.45 -0.65
C LYS A 18 1.76 7.08 0.37
N LYS A 19 0.48 7.26 0.05
CA LYS A 19 -0.53 7.75 1.02
C LYS A 19 -0.64 6.83 2.25
N ILE A 20 -0.70 5.51 2.04
CA ILE A 20 -0.72 4.55 3.16
C ILE A 20 0.56 4.64 3.99
N LEU A 21 1.73 4.62 3.34
CA LEU A 21 3.02 4.61 4.03
C LEU A 21 3.26 5.87 4.87
N HIS A 22 2.77 7.03 4.43
CA HIS A 22 2.88 8.31 5.14
C HIS A 22 1.73 8.59 6.12
N SER A 23 0.70 7.75 6.17
CA SER A 23 -0.43 7.92 7.09
C SER A 23 -0.08 7.58 8.54
N ASN A 24 -0.96 7.96 9.46
CA ASN A 24 -0.88 7.58 10.87
C ASN A 24 -1.30 6.12 11.15
N VAL A 25 -1.63 5.35 10.11
CA VAL A 25 -2.02 3.96 10.25
C VAL A 25 -0.84 3.14 10.76
N LYS A 26 -1.12 2.29 11.77
CA LYS A 26 -0.09 1.49 12.43
C LYS A 26 0.51 0.45 11.47
N VAL A 27 1.83 0.40 11.41
CA VAL A 27 2.59 -0.54 10.55
C VAL A 27 2.15 -2.00 10.73
N PRO A 28 1.96 -2.53 11.97
CA PRO A 28 1.49 -3.90 12.15
C PRO A 28 0.14 -4.18 11.48
N TYR A 29 -0.81 -3.23 11.55
CA TYR A 29 -2.13 -3.38 10.92
C TYR A 29 -2.00 -3.43 9.39
N ILE A 30 -1.23 -2.51 8.80
CA ILE A 30 -1.00 -2.51 7.35
C ILE A 30 -0.39 -3.85 6.92
N ALA A 31 0.66 -4.31 7.62
CA ALA A 31 1.37 -5.55 7.32
C ALA A 31 0.45 -6.79 7.35
N GLU A 32 -0.46 -6.87 8.33
CA GLU A 32 -1.48 -7.89 8.43
C GLU A 32 -2.45 -7.84 7.24
N GLN A 33 -2.96 -6.65 6.89
CA GLN A 33 -3.93 -6.49 5.81
C GLN A 33 -3.37 -6.81 4.41
N ILE A 34 -2.08 -6.57 4.18
CA ILE A 34 -1.43 -6.83 2.89
C ILE A 34 -0.64 -8.15 2.86
N ASP A 35 -0.65 -8.92 3.94
CA ASP A 35 0.14 -10.14 4.09
C ASP A 35 1.61 -9.88 3.68
N MET A 36 2.24 -8.93 4.36
CA MET A 36 3.63 -8.54 4.17
C MET A 36 4.37 -8.59 5.50
N ASN A 37 5.63 -8.99 5.45
CA ASN A 37 6.47 -8.95 6.64
C ASN A 37 6.60 -7.51 7.19
N ILE A 38 6.37 -7.34 8.49
CA ILE A 38 6.45 -6.03 9.18
C ILE A 38 7.78 -5.32 8.93
N LYS A 39 8.92 -6.04 8.91
CA LYS A 39 10.24 -5.44 8.65
C LYS A 39 10.34 -4.88 7.24
N GLN A 40 9.79 -5.58 6.24
CA GLN A 40 9.76 -5.11 4.86
C GLN A 40 8.92 -3.83 4.75
N LEU A 41 7.78 -3.78 5.45
CA LEU A 41 6.93 -2.61 5.47
C LEU A 41 7.63 -1.41 6.14
N TYR A 42 8.32 -1.62 7.25
CA TYR A 42 9.16 -0.58 7.86
C TYR A 42 10.27 -0.11 6.91
N SER A 43 10.87 -1.00 6.12
CA SER A 43 11.86 -0.59 5.11
C SER A 43 11.26 0.35 4.07
N TYR A 44 10.02 0.12 3.62
CA TYR A 44 9.33 1.05 2.71
C TYR A 44 8.96 2.37 3.41
N ARG A 45 8.41 2.31 4.63
CA ARG A 45 7.98 3.49 5.38
C ARG A 45 9.13 4.43 5.74
N ASN A 46 10.30 3.86 6.04
CA ASN A 46 11.49 4.62 6.41
C ASN A 46 12.34 5.01 5.18
N GLY A 47 11.88 4.71 3.95
CA GLY A 47 12.61 5.03 2.72
C GLY A 47 13.85 4.18 2.43
N HIS A 48 14.10 3.11 3.20
CA HIS A 48 15.19 2.15 2.91
C HIS A 48 14.92 1.32 1.65
N LYS A 49 13.65 1.11 1.30
CA LYS A 49 13.23 0.48 0.05
C LYS A 49 12.44 1.45 -0.79
N ASP A 50 12.79 1.48 -2.07
CA ASP A 50 12.09 2.27 -3.07
C ASP A 50 10.80 1.57 -3.51
N ILE A 51 9.65 2.20 -3.23
CA ILE A 51 8.34 1.68 -3.62
C ILE A 51 8.10 1.77 -5.12
N GLU A 52 8.79 2.67 -5.83
CA GLU A 52 8.65 2.81 -7.29
C GLU A 52 9.20 1.60 -8.02
N LYS A 53 10.11 0.84 -7.38
CA LYS A 53 10.67 -0.42 -7.86
C LYS A 53 9.93 -1.66 -7.36
N ALA A 54 8.84 -1.49 -6.60
CA ALA A 54 8.08 -2.63 -6.08
C ALA A 54 7.41 -3.42 -7.20
N GLN A 55 7.26 -4.73 -6.98
CA GLN A 55 6.53 -5.59 -7.90
C GLN A 55 5.05 -5.18 -7.96
N ILE A 56 4.42 -5.35 -9.13
CA ILE A 56 3.00 -4.99 -9.32
C ILE A 56 2.09 -5.69 -8.31
N GLY A 57 2.38 -6.95 -7.96
CA GLY A 57 1.62 -7.68 -6.94
C GLY A 57 1.67 -7.02 -5.56
N THR A 58 2.81 -6.41 -5.19
CA THR A 58 2.92 -5.62 -3.96
C THR A 58 2.05 -4.37 -4.03
N LEU A 59 2.12 -3.64 -5.14
CA LEU A 59 1.33 -2.42 -5.36
C LEU A 59 -0.18 -2.70 -5.32
N LEU A 60 -0.63 -3.81 -5.91
CA LEU A 60 -2.04 -4.22 -5.87
C LEU A 60 -2.52 -4.62 -4.46
N LYS A 61 -1.65 -5.19 -3.62
CA LYS A 61 -1.97 -5.46 -2.22
C LYS A 61 -2.20 -4.15 -1.45
N PHE A 62 -1.35 -3.14 -1.66
CA PHE A 62 -1.56 -1.81 -1.08
C PHE A 62 -2.82 -1.14 -1.62
N GLU A 63 -3.12 -1.28 -2.90
CA GLU A 63 -4.33 -0.72 -3.50
C GLU A 63 -5.60 -1.28 -2.86
N LYS A 64 -5.67 -2.60 -2.65
CA LYS A 64 -6.78 -3.24 -1.93
C LYS A 64 -6.98 -2.65 -0.54
N LEU A 65 -5.89 -2.41 0.18
CA LEU A 65 -5.96 -1.75 1.48
C LEU A 65 -6.42 -0.29 1.32
N TYR A 66 -5.85 0.46 0.38
CA TYR A 66 -6.17 1.86 0.14
C TYR A 66 -7.67 2.04 -0.10
N GLN A 67 -8.28 1.25 -0.97
CA GLN A 67 -9.71 1.37 -1.26
C GLN A 67 -10.59 1.15 -0.01
N LYS A 68 -10.15 0.32 0.94
CA LYS A 68 -10.84 0.09 2.21
C LYS A 68 -10.71 1.26 3.19
N ILE A 69 -9.53 1.86 3.28
CA ILE A 69 -9.21 2.85 4.34
C ILE A 69 -9.07 4.29 3.84
N LYS A 70 -9.23 4.57 2.53
CA LYS A 70 -9.02 5.90 1.93
C LYS A 70 -9.82 7.05 2.56
N HIS A 71 -10.94 6.75 3.21
CA HIS A 71 -11.75 7.74 3.93
C HIS A 71 -11.19 8.11 5.31
N GLN A 72 -10.17 7.40 5.77
CA GLN A 72 -9.50 7.54 7.07
C GLN A 72 -8.02 7.93 6.94
N LEU A 73 -7.50 8.04 5.71
CA LEU A 73 -6.11 8.40 5.39
C LEU A 73 -5.88 9.90 5.36
#